data_AF-A0A7W8XJQ0-F1
#
_entry.id   AF-A0A7W8XJQ0-F1
#
_cell.length_a   1.000
_cell.length_b   1.000
_cell.length_c   1.000
_cell.angle_alpha   90.00
_cell.angle_beta   90.00
_cell.angle_gamma   90.00
#
_symmetry.space_group_name_H-M   'P 1'
#
loop_
_entity.id
_entity.type
_entity.pdbx_description
1 polymer ?
#
loop_
_entity_poly.entity_id
_entity_poly.type
_entity_poly.pdbx_seq_one_letter_code
_entity_poly.pdbx_strand_id
1 'polypeptide(L)'
;MAGFLSMISVIPGGIFAPSLAVGAGFGSTVGQLMGSGIALAAILGMAGYFSGVVQAPMTAFVIILEMTGDHQAVIPIMAVSMIGYITSRLLSREPLYHGLSRVFIAAAIRARRARELLES
;
A
#
# COMPACT_ATOMS: atom_id res chain seq x y z
N MET A 1 9.25 -1.86 -14.01
CA MET A 1 9.28 -0.46 -14.51
C MET A 1 7.89 0.14 -14.72
N ALA A 2 6.89 -0.60 -15.20
CA ALA A 2 5.53 -0.07 -15.40
C ALA A 2 4.84 0.48 -14.11
N GLY A 3 5.03 -0.16 -12.95
CA GLY A 3 4.42 0.30 -11.69
C GLY A 3 4.92 1.67 -11.21
N PHE A 4 6.20 1.99 -11.43
CA PHE A 4 6.76 3.30 -11.08
C PHE A 4 6.19 4.41 -11.94
N LEU A 5 6.00 4.15 -13.24
CA LEU A 5 5.36 5.08 -14.18
C LEU A 5 3.88 5.31 -13.84
N SER A 6 3.17 4.28 -13.36
CA SER A 6 1.78 4.42 -12.92
C SER A 6 1.64 5.30 -11.67
N MET A 7 2.59 5.24 -10.73
CA MET A 7 2.59 6.11 -9.53
C MET A 7 2.70 7.60 -9.85
N ILE A 8 3.30 7.94 -10.99
CA ILE A 8 3.48 9.33 -11.46
C ILE A 8 2.18 9.88 -12.07
N SER A 9 1.23 9.03 -12.46
CA SER A 9 0.09 9.43 -13.31
C SER A 9 -1.01 10.23 -12.60
N VAL A 10 -0.99 10.43 -11.27
CA VAL A 10 -2.01 11.18 -10.50
C VAL A 10 -3.46 10.75 -10.82
N ILE A 11 -3.66 9.48 -11.23
CA ILE A 11 -5.00 8.90 -11.44
C ILE A 11 -5.55 8.42 -10.08
N PRO A 12 -6.85 8.58 -9.77
CA PRO A 12 -7.46 8.02 -8.56
C PRO A 12 -7.23 6.50 -8.52
N GLY A 13 -6.32 6.05 -7.63
CA GLY A 13 -5.77 4.68 -7.58
C GLY A 13 -4.24 4.60 -7.42
N GLY A 14 -3.55 5.73 -7.59
CA GLY A 14 -2.11 5.88 -7.91
C GLY A 14 -1.02 5.10 -7.16
N ILE A 15 -1.26 4.46 -6.01
CA ILE A 15 -0.22 3.63 -5.35
C ILE A 15 -0.71 2.26 -4.88
N PHE A 16 -2.01 1.98 -4.99
CA PHE A 16 -2.63 0.76 -4.49
C PHE A 16 -2.21 -0.46 -5.30
N ALA A 17 -2.57 -0.49 -6.60
CA ALA A 17 -2.23 -1.56 -7.52
C ALA A 17 -0.72 -1.84 -7.63
N PRO A 18 0.18 -0.83 -7.75
CA PRO A 18 1.61 -1.10 -7.78
C PRO A 18 2.12 -1.68 -6.44
N SER A 19 1.57 -1.27 -5.30
CA SER A 19 1.95 -1.86 -4.01
C SER A 19 1.54 -3.33 -3.91
N LEU A 20 0.34 -3.68 -4.37
CA LEU A 20 -0.10 -5.07 -4.44
C LEU A 20 0.80 -5.90 -5.35
N ALA A 21 1.11 -5.41 -6.56
CA ALA A 21 1.97 -6.12 -7.50
C ALA A 21 3.36 -6.40 -6.93
N VAL A 22 3.96 -5.41 -6.24
CA VAL A 22 5.25 -5.58 -5.57
C VAL A 22 5.17 -6.61 -4.45
N GLY A 23 4.14 -6.52 -3.59
CA GLY A 23 3.92 -7.49 -2.51
C GLY A 23 3.71 -8.91 -3.02
N ALA A 24 2.89 -9.09 -4.07
CA ALA A 24 2.65 -10.38 -4.71
C ALA A 24 3.94 -10.98 -5.30
N GLY A 25 4.70 -10.17 -6.03
CA GLY A 25 5.96 -10.59 -6.63
C GLY A 25 6.97 -11.02 -5.57
N PHE A 26 7.15 -10.21 -4.52
CA PHE A 26 8.02 -10.54 -3.39
C PHE A 26 7.58 -11.83 -2.68
N GLY A 27 6.30 -11.91 -2.30
CA GLY A 27 5.73 -13.07 -1.64
C GLY A 27 5.87 -14.35 -2.46
N SER A 28 5.60 -14.29 -3.77
CA SER A 28 5.74 -15.44 -4.67
C SER A 28 7.19 -15.95 -4.76
N THR A 29 8.16 -15.03 -4.76
CA THR A 29 9.59 -15.37 -4.83
C THR A 29 10.05 -16.03 -3.54
N VAL A 30 9.65 -15.48 -2.39
CA VAL A 30 9.91 -16.10 -1.07
C VAL A 30 9.28 -17.48 -1.00
N GLY A 31 8.02 -17.60 -1.46
CA GLY A 31 7.30 -18.86 -1.48
C GLY A 31 8.02 -19.96 -2.28
N GLN A 32 8.53 -19.60 -3.46
CA GLN A 32 9.34 -20.49 -4.31
C GLN A 32 10.62 -20.93 -3.62
N LEU A 33 11.37 -20.00 -3.02
CA LEU A 33 12.62 -20.32 -2.33
C LEU A 33 12.43 -21.24 -1.13
N MET A 34 11.30 -21.10 -0.42
CA MET A 34 10.97 -21.94 0.74
C MET A 34 10.30 -23.27 0.38
N GLY A 35 10.04 -23.54 -0.90
CA GLY A 35 9.30 -24.73 -1.34
C GLY A 35 7.84 -24.76 -0.88
N SER A 36 7.24 -23.60 -0.64
CA SER A 36 5.87 -23.45 -0.14
C SER A 36 4.89 -23.07 -1.26
N GLY A 37 3.59 -23.01 -0.94
CA GLY A 37 2.54 -22.63 -1.89
C GLY A 37 2.72 -21.21 -2.42
N ILE A 38 3.14 -21.08 -3.69
CA ILE A 38 3.44 -19.80 -4.36
C ILE A 38 2.24 -18.82 -4.28
N ALA A 39 1.02 -19.32 -4.47
CA ALA A 39 -0.19 -18.51 -4.44
C ALA A 39 -0.45 -17.92 -3.05
N LEU A 40 -0.40 -18.74 -2.00
CA LEU A 40 -0.57 -18.28 -0.62
C LEU A 40 0.53 -17.30 -0.23
N ALA A 41 1.78 -17.60 -0.57
CA ALA A 41 2.91 -16.71 -0.29
C ALA A 41 2.77 -15.35 -0.99
N ALA A 42 2.27 -15.32 -2.22
CA ALA A 42 1.95 -14.09 -2.93
C ALA A 42 0.85 -13.29 -2.22
N ILE A 43 -0.23 -13.94 -1.76
CA ILE A 43 -1.32 -13.29 -1.01
C ILE A 43 -0.81 -12.69 0.31
N LEU A 44 0.00 -13.43 1.06
CA LEU A 44 0.60 -12.94 2.29
C LEU A 44 1.56 -11.78 2.03
N GLY A 45 2.36 -11.85 0.96
CA GLY A 45 3.23 -10.76 0.52
C GLY A 45 2.46 -9.49 0.15
N MET A 46 1.33 -9.61 -0.55
CA MET A 46 0.41 -8.50 -0.83
C MET A 46 -0.08 -7.85 0.45
N ALA A 47 -0.60 -8.65 1.39
CA ALA A 47 -1.15 -8.18 2.65
C ALA A 47 -0.12 -7.45 3.52
N GLY A 48 1.06 -8.06 3.71
CA GLY A 48 2.13 -7.48 4.51
C GLY A 48 2.69 -6.20 3.92
N TYR A 49 2.97 -6.20 2.61
CA TYR A 49 3.52 -5.02 1.93
C TYR A 49 2.53 -3.86 1.93
N PHE A 50 1.29 -4.11 1.51
CA PHE A 50 0.27 -3.06 1.44
C PHE A 50 -0.07 -2.49 2.83
N SER A 51 -0.23 -3.35 3.84
CA SER A 51 -0.42 -2.94 5.24
C SER A 51 0.73 -2.07 5.75
N GLY A 52 1.98 -2.44 5.43
CA GLY A 52 3.15 -1.66 5.79
C GLY A 52 3.18 -0.28 5.12
N VAL A 53 2.85 -0.20 3.83
CA VAL A 53 2.84 1.07 3.08
C VAL A 53 1.79 2.03 3.61
N VAL A 54 0.56 1.54 3.82
CA VAL A 54 -0.58 2.39 4.20
C VAL A 54 -0.71 2.58 5.70
N GLN A 55 -0.02 1.75 6.49
CA GLN A 55 -0.11 1.69 7.94
C GLN A 55 -1.54 1.55 8.49
N ALA A 56 -2.41 0.84 7.76
CA ALA A 56 -3.79 0.55 8.15
C ALA A 56 -4.06 -0.97 8.05
N PRO A 57 -3.64 -1.78 9.05
CA PRO A 57 -3.61 -3.24 8.94
C PRO A 57 -4.99 -3.87 8.78
N MET A 58 -6.02 -3.36 9.47
CA MET A 58 -7.39 -3.87 9.34
C MET A 58 -7.96 -3.62 7.93
N THR A 59 -7.74 -2.43 7.39
CA THR A 59 -8.18 -2.06 6.04
C THR A 59 -7.47 -2.89 4.99
N ALA A 60 -6.15 -3.05 5.11
CA ALA A 60 -5.37 -3.89 4.20
C ALA A 60 -5.83 -5.35 4.23
N PHE A 61 -6.00 -5.93 5.42
CA PHE A 61 -6.51 -7.28 5.61
C PHE A 61 -7.86 -7.51 4.88
N VAL A 62 -8.86 -6.66 5.15
CA VAL A 62 -10.19 -6.80 4.54
C VAL A 62 -10.11 -6.69 3.02
N ILE A 63 -9.37 -5.72 2.50
CA ILE A 63 -9.22 -5.54 1.06
C ILE A 63 -8.61 -6.78 0.40
N ILE A 64 -7.52 -7.32 0.97
CA ILE A 64 -6.88 -8.51 0.38
C ILE A 64 -7.79 -9.72 0.47
N LEU A 65 -8.45 -9.93 1.60
CA LEU A 65 -9.39 -11.04 1.79
C LEU A 65 -10.51 -11.01 0.76
N GLU A 66 -11.15 -9.86 0.57
CA GLU A 66 -12.23 -9.70 -0.41
C GLU A 66 -11.75 -9.87 -1.85
N MET A 67 -10.54 -9.39 -2.17
CA MET A 67 -9.97 -9.52 -3.52
C MET A 67 -9.55 -10.95 -3.86
N THR A 68 -9.11 -11.75 -2.89
CA THR A 68 -8.65 -13.12 -3.12
C THR A 68 -9.74 -14.17 -2.93
N GLY A 69 -10.76 -13.87 -2.13
CA GLY A 69 -11.83 -14.81 -1.81
C GLY A 69 -11.35 -16.06 -1.04
N ASP A 70 -10.17 -16.00 -0.43
CA ASP A 70 -9.60 -17.12 0.32
C ASP A 70 -9.89 -16.99 1.82
N HIS A 71 -11.08 -17.48 2.21
CA HIS A 71 -11.54 -17.43 3.59
C HIS A 71 -10.79 -18.41 4.51
N GLN A 72 -10.07 -19.39 3.95
CA GLN A 72 -9.25 -20.31 4.75
C GLN A 72 -7.97 -19.62 5.23
N ALA A 73 -7.49 -18.62 4.50
CA ALA A 73 -6.29 -17.84 4.81
C ALA A 73 -6.56 -16.58 5.66
N VAL A 74 -7.74 -16.41 6.26
CA VAL A 74 -8.09 -15.21 7.05
C VAL A 74 -7.09 -14.91 8.16
N ILE A 75 -6.78 -15.91 8.99
CA ILE A 75 -5.86 -15.77 10.12
C ILE A 75 -4.44 -15.39 9.65
N PRO A 76 -3.82 -16.10 8.69
CA PRO A 76 -2.49 -15.73 8.23
C PRO A 76 -2.45 -14.38 7.50
N ILE A 77 -3.48 -14.00 6.72
CA ILE A 77 -3.55 -12.67 6.10
C ILE A 77 -3.58 -11.57 7.16
N MET A 78 -4.39 -11.74 8.21
CA MET A 78 -4.47 -10.79 9.31
C MET A 78 -3.14 -10.68 10.08
N ALA A 79 -2.52 -11.81 10.39
CA ALA A 79 -1.24 -11.85 11.10
C ALA A 79 -0.14 -11.14 10.30
N VAL A 80 0.00 -11.46 9.01
CA VAL A 80 1.02 -10.85 8.14
C VAL A 80 0.73 -9.35 7.91
N SER A 81 -0.54 -8.96 7.82
CA SER A 81 -0.91 -7.53 7.77
C SER A 81 -0.46 -6.80 9.02
N MET A 82 -0.64 -7.39 10.21
CA MET A 82 -0.21 -6.78 11.47
C MET A 82 1.31 -6.68 11.56
N ILE A 83 2.03 -7.74 11.16
CA ILE A 83 3.50 -7.76 11.13
C ILE A 83 4.04 -6.70 10.18
N GLY A 84 3.47 -6.58 8.98
CA GLY A 84 3.85 -5.55 8.00
C GLY A 84 3.66 -4.13 8.55
N TYR A 85 2.53 -3.89 9.21
CA TYR A 85 2.25 -2.63 9.89
C TYR A 85 3.26 -2.31 11.00
N ILE A 86 3.52 -3.28 11.91
CA ILE A 86 4.45 -3.09 13.02
C ILE A 86 5.86 -2.82 12.48
N THR A 87 6.32 -3.61 11.51
CA THR A 87 7.63 -3.46 10.88
C THR A 87 7.79 -2.08 10.24
N SER A 88 6.76 -1.64 9.50
CA SER A 88 6.72 -0.30 8.93
C SER A 88 6.80 0.79 10.00
N ARG A 89 6.02 0.67 11.07
CA ARG A 89 5.96 1.68 12.14
C ARG A 89 7.24 1.76 12.99
N LEU A 90 8.02 0.68 13.04
CA LEU A 90 9.35 0.66 13.64
C LEU A 90 10.38 1.42 12.77
N LEU A 91 10.27 1.32 11.44
CA LEU A 91 11.18 1.97 10.49
C LEU A 91 10.80 3.43 10.21
N SER A 92 9.51 3.69 10.00
CA SER A 92 8.94 4.98 9.63
C SER A 92 7.66 5.24 10.41
N ARG A 93 7.64 6.30 11.22
CA ARG A 93 6.48 6.64 12.05
C ARG A 93 5.32 7.29 11.29
N GLU A 94 5.59 7.86 10.12
CA GLU A 94 4.59 8.57 9.32
C GLU A 94 4.01 7.66 8.22
N PRO A 95 2.68 7.47 8.15
CA PRO A 95 2.03 6.76 7.06
C PRO A 95 2.26 7.46 5.71
N LEU A 96 2.44 6.67 4.64
CA LEU A 96 2.77 7.23 3.32
C LEU A 96 1.70 8.21 2.81
N TYR A 97 0.42 7.86 2.93
CA TYR A 97 -0.68 8.75 2.52
C TYR A 97 -0.71 10.07 3.29
N HIS A 98 -0.29 10.07 4.56
CA HIS A 98 -0.20 11.29 5.36
C HIS A 98 0.95 12.19 4.89
N GLY A 99 2.10 11.60 4.55
CA GLY A 99 3.21 12.34 3.95
C GLY A 99 2.83 12.99 2.62
N LEU A 100 2.10 12.27 1.76
CA LEU A 100 1.64 12.78 0.47
C LEU A 100 0.63 13.91 0.61
N SER A 101 -0.31 13.81 1.55
CA SER A 101 -1.37 14.84 1.72
C SER A 101 -0.79 16.22 2.03
N ARG A 102 0.35 16.29 2.74
CA ARG A 102 1.03 17.56 3.06
C ARG A 102 1.47 18.32 1.82
N VAL A 103 1.95 17.62 0.79
CA VAL A 103 2.36 18.23 -0.49
C VAL A 103 1.13 18.80 -1.22
N PHE A 104 0.04 18.02 -1.26
CA PHE A 104 -1.21 18.46 -1.88
C PHE A 104 -1.84 19.66 -1.17
N ILE A 105 -1.88 19.65 0.17
CA ILE A 105 -2.38 20.76 0.97
C ILE A 105 -1.53 22.02 0.73
N ALA A 106 -0.21 21.89 0.72
CA ALA A 106 0.68 23.01 0.44
C ALA A 106 0.48 23.58 -0.98
N ALA A 107 0.27 22.72 -1.99
CA ALA A 107 -0.05 23.15 -3.35
C ALA A 107 -1.41 23.85 -3.43
N ALA A 108 -2.43 23.32 -2.76
CA ALA A 108 -3.78 23.89 -2.72
C ALA A 108 -3.79 25.29 -2.09
N ILE A 109 -3.06 25.49 -0.99
CA ILE A 109 -2.92 26.80 -0.34
C ILE A 109 -2.23 27.81 -1.27
N ARG A 110 -1.15 27.41 -1.96
CA ARG A 110 -0.46 28.28 -2.93
C ARG A 110 -1.37 28.67 -4.09
N ALA A 111 -2.13 27.71 -4.63
CA ALA A 111 -3.07 27.97 -5.72
C ALA A 111 -4.18 28.95 -5.31
N ARG A 112 -4.71 28.82 -4.09
CA ARG A 112 -5.71 29.74 -3.56
C ARG A 112 -5.15 31.15 -3.40
N ARG A 113 -3.95 31.29 -2.82
CA ARG A 113 -3.31 32.60 -2.59
C ARG A 113 -2.97 33.33 -3.91
N ALA A 114 -2.58 32.58 -4.94
CA ALA A 114 -2.34 33.15 -6.27
C ALA A 114 -3.62 33.69 -6.91
N ARG A 115 -4.78 33.06 -6.68
CA ARG A 115 -6.08 33.56 -7.14
C ARG A 115 -6.50 34.84 -6.42
N GLU A 116 -6.35 34.87 -5.10
CA GLU A 116 -6.69 36.06 -4.29
C GLU A 116 -5.86 37.30 -4.69
N LEU A 117 -4.61 37.12 -5.15
CA LEU A 117 -3.76 38.21 -5.66
C LEU A 117 -4.08 38.66 -7.09
N LEU A 118 -4.76 37.83 -7.87
CA LEU A 118 -5.22 38.17 -9.23
C LEU A 118 -6.59 38.86 -9.21
N GLU A 119 -7.34 38.70 -8.12
CA GLU A 119 -8.67 39.29 -7.91
C GLU A 119 -8.62 40.65 -7.16
N SER A 120 -7.43 41.09 -6.72
CA SER A 120 -7.17 42.38 -6.07
C SER A 120 -6.50 43.38 -7.01
#